data_AF-A0A819N3P7-F1
#
_entry.id   AF-A0A819N3P7-F1
#
_cell.length_a   1.000
_cell.length_b   1.000
_cell.length_c   1.000
_cell.angle_alpha   90.00
_cell.angle_beta   90.00
_cell.angle_gamma   90.00
#
_symmetry.space_group_name_H-M   'P 1'
#
loop_
_entity.id
_entity.type
_entity.pdbx_description
1 polymer ?
#
loop_
_entity_poly.entity_id
_entity_poly.type
_entity_poly.pdbx_seq_one_letter_code
_entity_poly.pdbx_strand_id
1 'polypeptide(L)'
;MAKIFGSSMCYFIAASTSTFGVALVMVICCYVTMMLFSGLLINISSILSFLRWIQWISVFRYASNVLAINEFRNLTLCLPYDIDQCSMKGEDPSKK
;
A
#
# COMPACT_ATOMS: atom_id res chain seq x y z
N MET A 1 -10.79 -4.88 7.44
CA MET A 1 -9.66 -5.84 7.44
C MET A 1 -8.34 -5.20 7.88
N ALA A 2 -7.88 -4.09 7.28
CA ALA A 2 -6.61 -3.44 7.66
C ALA A 2 -6.50 -3.03 9.15
N LYS A 3 -7.61 -2.60 9.77
CA LYS A 3 -7.61 -2.22 11.21
C LYS A 3 -7.34 -3.41 12.14
N ILE A 4 -7.92 -4.58 11.84
CA ILE A 4 -7.77 -5.79 12.67
C ILE A 4 -6.32 -6.27 12.61
N PHE A 5 -5.73 -6.28 11.40
CA PHE A 5 -4.31 -6.59 11.21
C PHE A 5 -3.39 -5.66 11.99
N GLY A 6 -3.68 -4.36 11.97
CA GLY A 6 -2.90 -3.38 12.69
C GLY A 6 -2.96 -3.57 14.22
N SER A 7 -4.17 -3.82 14.75
CA SER A 7 -4.35 -4.13 16.17
C SER A 7 -3.62 -5.42 16.58
N SER A 8 -3.73 -6.50 15.81
CA SER A 8 -3.02 -7.75 16.11
C SER A 8 -1.51 -7.59 16.12
N MET A 9 -0.97 -6.78 15.19
CA MET A 9 0.48 -6.57 15.13
C MET A 9 0.98 -5.71 16.29
N CYS A 10 0.19 -4.73 16.72
CA CYS A 10 0.48 -3.93 17.91
C CYS A 10 0.48 -4.81 19.17
N TYR A 11 -0.50 -5.69 19.33
CA TYR A 11 -0.54 -6.63 20.45
C TYR A 11 0.66 -7.59 20.46
N PHE A 12 1.09 -8.07 19.28
CA PHE A 12 2.27 -8.92 19.17
C PHE A 12 3.55 -8.21 19.63
N ILE A 13 3.74 -6.95 19.22
CA ILE A 13 4.92 -6.15 19.60
C ILE A 13 4.84 -5.79 21.09
N ALA A 14 3.66 -5.42 21.59
CA ALA A 14 3.44 -5.15 23.01
C ALA A 14 3.75 -6.36 23.91
N ALA A 15 3.44 -7.57 23.45
CA ALA A 15 3.81 -8.81 24.17
C ALA A 15 5.31 -9.11 24.12
N SER A 16 6.03 -8.60 23.12
CA SER A 16 7.45 -8.89 22.89
C SER A 16 8.40 -7.96 23.67
N THR A 17 7.92 -6.80 24.12
CA THR A 17 8.75 -5.77 24.76
C THR A 17 8.25 -5.40 26.14
N SER A 18 9.16 -5.27 27.12
CA SER A 18 8.83 -4.89 28.50
C SER A 18 8.77 -3.39 28.77
N THR A 19 9.23 -2.56 27.83
CA THR A 19 9.26 -1.09 27.95
C THR A 19 8.45 -0.41 26.86
N PHE A 20 7.59 0.53 27.27
CA PHE A 20 6.67 1.23 26.38
C PHE A 20 7.37 2.04 25.27
N GLY A 21 8.48 2.71 25.61
CA GLY A 21 9.23 3.52 24.64
C GLY A 21 9.77 2.68 23.47
N VAL A 22 10.29 1.48 23.76
CA VAL A 22 10.82 0.57 22.73
C VAL A 22 9.69 0.00 21.88
N ALA A 23 8.55 -0.35 22.51
CA ALA A 23 7.38 -0.85 21.81
C ALA A 23 6.91 0.12 20.71
N LEU A 24 6.78 1.41 21.04
CA LEU A 24 6.32 2.43 20.10
C LEU A 24 7.26 2.59 18.90
N VAL A 25 8.57 2.63 19.13
CA VAL A 25 9.56 2.75 18.05
C VAL A 25 9.47 1.54 17.13
N MET A 26 9.39 0.33 17.68
CA MET A 26 9.25 -0.90 16.89
C MET A 26 7.97 -0.91 16.06
N VAL A 27 6.84 -0.51 16.65
CA VAL A 27 5.56 -0.40 15.96
C VAL A 27 5.66 0.58 14.79
N ILE A 28 6.17 1.80 15.02
CA ILE A 28 6.31 2.83 13.98
C ILE A 28 7.24 2.35 12.87
N CYS A 29 8.39 1.75 13.20
CA CYS A 29 9.32 1.21 12.21
C CYS A 29 8.66 0.12 11.34
N CYS A 30 7.92 -0.82 11.94
CA CYS A 30 7.21 -1.85 11.19
C CYS A 30 6.13 -1.26 10.27
N TYR A 31 5.32 -0.31 10.75
CA TYR A 31 4.28 0.33 9.96
C TYR A 31 4.81 1.15 8.80
N VAL A 32 5.86 1.94 9.04
CA VAL A 32 6.51 2.75 8.00
C VAL A 32 7.06 1.85 6.91
N THR A 33 7.70 0.74 7.28
CA THR A 33 8.23 -0.25 6.32
C THR A 33 7.10 -0.84 5.47
N MET A 34 5.95 -1.18 6.07
CA MET A 34 4.79 -1.70 5.33
C MET A 34 4.15 -0.67 4.39
N MET A 35 4.07 0.60 4.78
CA MET A 35 3.56 1.68 3.93
C MET A 35 4.46 1.97 2.73
N LEU A 36 5.79 1.96 2.93
CA LEU A 36 6.76 2.30 1.89
C LEU A 36 6.65 1.36 0.67
N PHE A 37 6.39 0.08 0.93
CA PHE A 37 6.23 -0.96 -0.09
C PHE A 37 4.81 -1.09 -0.64
N SER A 38 3.91 -0.12 -0.41
CA SER A 38 2.53 -0.18 -0.90
C SER A 38 2.41 -0.12 -2.43
N GLY A 39 3.49 0.27 -3.14
CA GLY A 39 3.50 0.45 -4.59
C GLY A 39 3.12 1.85 -5.07
N LEU A 40 2.75 2.74 -4.14
CA LEU A 40 2.48 4.15 -4.41
C LEU A 40 3.77 5.01 -4.37
N LEU A 41 4.65 4.76 -3.39
CA LEU A 41 5.85 5.58 -3.15
C LEU A 41 7.08 5.06 -3.88
N ILE A 42 7.17 3.75 -4.11
CA ILE A 42 8.28 3.10 -4.78
C ILE A 42 7.74 2.16 -5.85
N ASN A 43 8.29 2.27 -7.05
CA ASN A 43 7.94 1.38 -8.16
C ASN A 43 8.50 -0.03 -7.89
N ILE A 44 7.59 -0.97 -7.71
CA ILE A 44 7.87 -2.38 -7.39
C ILE A 44 8.72 -3.07 -8.47
N SER A 45 8.64 -2.62 -9.72
CA SER A 45 9.42 -3.17 -10.83
C SER A 45 10.92 -2.85 -10.74
N SER A 46 11.30 -1.84 -9.97
CA SER A 46 12.70 -1.39 -9.79
C SER A 46 13.34 -1.90 -8.49
N ILE A 47 12.62 -2.65 -7.67
CA ILE A 47 13.13 -3.16 -6.37
C ILE A 47 13.97 -4.43 -6.57
N LEU A 48 15.05 -4.55 -5.78
CA LEU A 48 15.87 -5.77 -5.68
C LEU A 48 15.00 -7.01 -5.46
N SER A 49 15.24 -8.06 -6.25
CA SER A 49 14.49 -9.34 -6.21
C SER A 49 14.37 -9.97 -4.81
N PHE A 50 15.33 -9.71 -3.91
CA PHE A 50 15.27 -10.15 -2.52
C PHE A 50 14.20 -9.42 -1.69
N LEU A 51 14.15 -8.08 -1.74
CA LEU A 51 13.12 -7.29 -1.04
C LEU A 51 11.74 -7.43 -1.67
N ARG A 52 11.68 -7.89 -2.93
CA ARG A 52 10.44 -8.18 -3.64
C ARG A 52 9.57 -9.24 -2.93
N TRP A 53 10.11 -10.05 -2.01
CA TRP A 53 9.30 -11.00 -1.24
C TRP A 53 8.46 -10.33 -0.14
N ILE A 54 8.99 -9.29 0.51
CA ILE A 54 8.30 -8.57 1.61
C ILE A 54 7.01 -7.90 1.15
N GLN A 55 6.92 -7.54 -0.14
CA GLN A 55 5.71 -6.94 -0.72
C GLN A 55 4.47 -7.83 -0.58
N TRP A 56 4.64 -9.16 -0.49
CA TRP A 56 3.53 -10.11 -0.37
C TRP A 56 2.94 -10.16 1.04
N ILE A 57 3.72 -9.75 2.05
CA ILE A 57 3.29 -9.66 3.45
C ILE A 57 2.60 -8.31 3.74
N SER A 58 2.86 -7.28 2.94
CA SER A 58 2.27 -5.96 3.16
C SER A 58 0.79 -5.91 2.77
N VAL A 59 -0.08 -5.90 3.78
CA VAL A 59 -1.53 -5.69 3.64
C VAL A 59 -1.84 -4.35 2.97
N PHE A 60 -0.97 -3.35 3.13
CA PHE A 60 -1.13 -2.02 2.51
C PHE A 60 -1.12 -2.08 0.98
N ARG A 61 -0.28 -2.93 0.38
CA ARG A 61 -0.22 -3.08 -1.09
C ARG A 61 -1.55 -3.56 -1.67
N TYR A 62 -2.16 -4.56 -1.03
CA TYR A 62 -3.47 -5.06 -1.47
C TYR A 62 -4.55 -4.01 -1.26
N ALA A 63 -4.54 -3.34 -0.11
CA ALA A 63 -5.50 -2.28 0.18
C ALA A 63 -5.40 -1.11 -0.81
N SER A 64 -4.20 -0.61 -1.10
CA SER A 64 -3.98 0.49 -2.05
C SER A 64 -4.35 0.12 -3.48
N ASN A 65 -4.06 -1.10 -3.93
CA ASN A 65 -4.49 -1.55 -5.26
C ASN A 65 -6.02 -1.63 -5.35
N VAL A 66 -6.70 -2.22 -4.36
CA VAL A 66 -8.17 -2.30 -4.36
C VAL A 66 -8.78 -0.90 -4.31
N LEU A 67 -8.23 0.02 -3.52
CA LEU A 67 -8.71 1.40 -3.45
C LEU A 67 -8.53 2.13 -4.79
N ALA A 68 -7.36 2.00 -5.40
CA ALA A 68 -7.08 2.59 -6.71
C ALA A 68 -8.03 2.07 -7.78
N ILE A 69 -8.32 0.75 -7.78
CA ILE A 69 -9.31 0.18 -8.68
C ILE A 69 -10.69 0.72 -8.35
N ASN A 70 -11.09 0.75 -7.09
CA ASN A 70 -12.44 1.20 -6.71
C ASN A 70 -12.70 2.68 -7.04
N GLU A 71 -11.69 3.53 -6.93
CA GLU A 71 -11.80 4.97 -7.21
C GLU A 71 -11.66 5.31 -8.70
N PHE A 72 -10.71 4.67 -9.39
CA PHE A 72 -10.38 5.04 -10.78
C PHE A 72 -11.08 4.18 -11.82
N ARG A 73 -11.69 3.05 -11.44
CA ARG A 73 -12.41 2.20 -12.40
C ARG A 73 -13.55 2.98 -13.04
N ASN A 74 -13.52 3.01 -14.37
CA ASN A 74 -14.49 3.72 -15.20
C ASN A 74 -14.48 5.26 -15.09
N LEU A 75 -13.51 5.83 -14.37
CA LEU A 75 -13.28 7.27 -14.34
C LEU A 75 -12.52 7.72 -15.60
N THR A 76 -12.97 8.82 -16.22
CA THR A 76 -12.27 9.49 -17.33
C THR A 76 -11.65 10.78 -16.80
N LEU A 77 -10.32 10.85 -16.80
CA LEU A 77 -9.60 12.06 -16.43
C LEU A 77 -9.27 12.88 -17.68
N CYS A 78 -9.64 14.15 -17.67
CA CYS A 78 -9.35 15.11 -18.74
C CYS A 78 -8.28 16.08 -18.25
N LEU A 79 -7.24 16.30 -19.06
CA LEU A 79 -6.16 17.23 -18.72
C LEU A 79 -6.56 18.65 -19.17
N PRO A 80 -6.13 19.71 -18.45
CA PRO A 80 -6.51 21.09 -18.78
C PRO A 80 -5.96 21.58 -20.14
N TYR A 81 -5.07 20.82 -20.77
CA TYR A 81 -4.46 21.13 -22.06
C TYR A 81 -5.13 20.39 -23.25
N ASP A 82 -6.05 19.45 -22.98
CA ASP A 82 -6.73 18.66 -24.01
C ASP A 82 -8.19 18.41 -23.60
N ILE A 83 -9.10 19.24 -24.16
CA ILE A 83 -10.54 19.22 -23.86
C ILE A 83 -11.33 18.24 -24.73
N ASP A 84 -10.72 17.70 -25.79
CA ASP A 84 -11.39 16.85 -26.79
C ASP A 84 -11.02 15.36 -26.67
N GLN A 85 -9.94 15.00 -25.97
CA GLN A 85 -9.53 13.62 -25.71
C GLN A 85 -9.28 13.35 -24.22
N CYS A 86 -10.34 12.98 -23.49
CA CYS A 86 -10.20 12.37 -22.16
C CYS A 86 -9.69 10.92 -22.28
N SER A 87 -8.40 10.78 -22.57
CA SER A 87 -7.77 9.50 -22.94
C SER A 87 -7.34 8.66 -21.72
N MET A 88 -7.26 9.25 -20.53
CA MET A 88 -6.90 8.55 -19.29
C MET A 88 -8.16 7.88 -18.70
N LYS A 89 -8.52 6.70 -19.22
CA LYS A 89 -9.55 5.82 -18.65
C LYS A 89 -8.89 4.87 -17.65
N GLY A 90 -9.43 4.74 -16.44
CA GLY A 90 -9.01 3.66 -15.54
C GLY A 90 -9.35 2.30 -16.16
N GLU A 91 -8.35 1.62 -16.69
CA GLU A 91 -8.49 0.30 -17.32
C GLU A 91 -8.70 -0.79 -16.26
N ASP A 92 -9.61 -1.74 -16.56
CA ASP A 92 -9.94 -2.81 -15.64
C ASP A 92 -8.78 -3.82 -15.56
N PRO A 93 -8.19 -4.06 -14.38
CA PRO A 93 -7.06 -4.96 -14.24
C PRO A 93 -7.41 -6.44 -14.52
N SER A 94 -8.70 -6.79 -14.69
CA SER A 94 -9.13 -8.15 -15.09
C SER A 94 -8.95 -8.43 -16.58
N LYS A 95 -8.58 -7.43 -17.39
CA LYS A 95 -8.48 -7.55 -18.86
C LYS A 95 -7.06 -7.78 -19.40
N LYS A 96 -6.12 -8.14 -18.53
CA LYS A 96 -4.72 -8.42 -18.89
C LYS A 96 -4.36 -9.89 -18.73
#